data_AF-A0A023CWD4-F1
#
_entry.id   AF-A0A023CWD4-F1
#
_cell.length_a   1.000
_cell.length_b   1.000
_cell.length_c   1.000
_cell.angle_alpha   90.00
_cell.angle_beta   90.00
_cell.angle_gamma   90.00
#
_symmetry.space_group_name_H-M   'P 1'
#
loop_
_entity.id
_entity.type
_entity.pdbx_description
1 polymer ?
#
loop_
_entity_poly.entity_id
_entity_poly.type
_entity_poly.pdbx_seq_one_letter_code
_entity_poly.pdbx_strand_id
1 'polypeptide(L)'
;MVLHYPNGRAYHQSVSDKMQPKRQHENSDIVFGNRGMSLEEELNQSNTYYLQKDIAVIHKKPVPIQIVQVSYPKRSAAVIKEAYFKQSSTTDYNGVYKGYYLDFEAKETRSKTSFPLSNFHEHQVNHMKACTRQGGICFTIIKFSVTQQLFLLPAAILFEYWDNQSKTKGRKSIEKKVIADFGYAINYHVQPLIPYLTYVDKLINK
;
A
#
# COMPACT_ATOMS: atom_id res chain seq x y z
N MET A 1 -3.42 -57.59 32.86
CA MET A 1 -3.05 -58.36 31.65
C MET A 1 -2.83 -57.37 30.51
N VAL A 2 -1.65 -57.37 29.89
CA VAL A 2 -1.35 -56.47 28.76
C VAL A 2 -1.76 -57.19 27.48
N LEU A 3 -2.75 -56.64 26.75
CA LEU A 3 -3.15 -57.17 25.45
C LEU A 3 -2.04 -56.85 24.43
N HIS A 4 -1.54 -57.87 23.74
CA HIS A 4 -0.53 -57.72 22.68
C HIS A 4 -1.17 -58.06 21.33
N TYR A 5 -0.80 -57.32 20.29
CA TYR A 5 -1.20 -57.65 18.92
C TYR A 5 -0.32 -58.77 18.33
N PRO A 6 -0.78 -59.48 17.28
CA PRO A 6 -0.07 -60.62 16.66
C PRO A 6 1.32 -60.30 16.07
N ASN A 7 1.73 -59.03 16.04
CA ASN A 7 3.03 -58.52 15.61
C ASN A 7 3.91 -58.02 16.78
N GLY A 8 3.58 -58.38 18.02
CA GLY A 8 4.46 -58.23 19.19
C GLY A 8 4.53 -56.84 19.81
N ARG A 9 3.71 -55.88 19.37
CA ARG A 9 3.65 -54.55 19.97
C ARG A 9 2.61 -54.49 21.10
N ALA A 10 3.00 -53.88 22.22
CA ALA A 10 2.14 -53.68 23.39
C ALA A 10 1.06 -52.61 23.11
N TYR A 11 -0.19 -52.91 23.47
CA TYR A 11 -1.30 -51.96 23.36
C TYR A 11 -1.23 -50.91 24.48
N HIS A 12 -1.10 -49.64 24.11
CA HIS A 12 -1.23 -48.49 25.03
C HIS A 12 -2.52 -47.71 24.71
N GLN A 13 -3.43 -47.65 25.69
CA GLN A 13 -4.59 -46.76 25.65
C GLN A 13 -4.14 -45.31 25.90
N SER A 14 -4.25 -44.45 24.89
CA SER A 14 -4.10 -43.01 25.05
C SER A 14 -5.40 -42.39 25.56
N VAL A 15 -5.36 -41.86 26.78
CA VAL A 15 -6.46 -41.13 27.41
C VAL A 15 -6.70 -39.81 26.65
N SER A 16 -7.95 -39.59 26.25
CA SER A 16 -8.48 -38.35 25.68
C SER A 16 -8.57 -37.25 26.75
N ASP A 17 -7.90 -36.11 26.51
CA ASP A 17 -8.49 -34.76 26.52
C ASP A 17 -7.44 -33.68 26.83
N LYS A 18 -7.21 -32.82 25.84
CA LYS A 18 -7.06 -31.37 25.98
C LYS A 18 -7.00 -30.76 24.57
N MET A 19 -8.09 -30.08 24.19
CA MET A 19 -8.19 -29.24 23.00
C MET A 19 -7.01 -28.26 22.95
N GLN A 20 -6.11 -28.45 21.99
CA GLN A 20 -5.19 -27.40 21.53
C GLN A 20 -5.71 -26.87 20.19
N PRO A 21 -5.74 -25.54 19.97
CA PRO A 21 -6.14 -24.99 18.68
C PRO A 21 -5.06 -25.33 17.65
N LYS A 22 -5.43 -26.14 16.65
CA LYS A 22 -4.58 -26.39 15.47
C LYS A 22 -4.37 -25.05 14.74
N ARG A 23 -3.17 -24.48 14.85
CA ARG A 23 -2.70 -23.47 13.90
C ARG A 23 -2.52 -24.16 12.55
N GLN A 24 -3.46 -23.92 11.63
CA GLN A 24 -3.27 -24.26 10.24
C GLN A 24 -2.15 -23.35 9.71
N HIS A 25 -0.98 -23.94 9.43
CA HIS A 25 -0.02 -23.32 8.54
C HIS A 25 -0.63 -23.37 7.14
N GLU A 26 -1.22 -22.27 6.70
CA GLU A 26 -1.51 -22.07 5.29
C GLU A 26 -0.18 -21.89 4.56
N ASN A 27 0.26 -22.93 3.86
CA ASN A 27 1.21 -22.77 2.77
C ASN A 27 0.51 -21.96 1.68
N SER A 28 0.79 -20.65 1.62
CA SER A 28 0.25 -19.76 0.61
C SER A 28 1.04 -19.87 -0.70
N ASP A 29 0.96 -21.03 -1.35
CA ASP A 29 1.21 -21.17 -2.78
C ASP A 29 -0.12 -21.45 -3.48
N ILE A 30 -1.08 -20.56 -3.27
CA ILE A 30 -2.32 -20.56 -4.06
C ILE A 30 -2.32 -19.28 -4.86
N VAL A 31 -2.06 -19.41 -6.16
CA VAL A 31 -2.30 -18.36 -7.16
C VAL A 31 -3.82 -18.20 -7.29
N PHE A 32 -4.43 -17.53 -6.32
CA PHE A 32 -5.79 -17.02 -6.43
C PHE A 32 -5.74 -15.84 -7.39
N GLY A 33 -6.33 -16.00 -8.59
CA GLY A 33 -6.34 -14.94 -9.59
C GLY A 33 -6.86 -13.63 -9.02
N ASN A 34 -5.97 -12.63 -8.86
CA ASN A 34 -6.06 -11.19 -8.52
C ASN A 34 -7.35 -10.57 -7.93
N ARG A 35 -8.32 -11.34 -7.44
CA ARG A 35 -9.58 -10.88 -6.83
C ARG A 35 -9.39 -10.87 -5.33
N GLY A 36 -8.76 -9.80 -4.83
CA GLY A 36 -8.50 -9.62 -3.40
C GLY A 36 -7.18 -8.93 -3.07
N MET A 37 -6.36 -8.63 -4.07
CA MET A 37 -5.09 -7.93 -3.89
C MET A 37 -5.33 -6.49 -3.41
N SER A 38 -4.55 -6.07 -2.42
CA SER A 38 -4.58 -4.69 -1.92
C SER A 38 -4.09 -3.71 -2.99
N LEU A 39 -4.52 -2.45 -2.94
CA LEU A 39 -4.01 -1.42 -3.85
C LEU A 39 -2.46 -1.32 -3.80
N GLU A 40 -1.89 -1.52 -2.62
CA GLU A 40 -0.44 -1.50 -2.43
C GLU A 40 0.27 -2.60 -3.21
N GLU A 41 -0.20 -3.84 -3.12
CA GLU A 41 0.38 -4.97 -3.86
C GLU A 41 0.25 -4.77 -5.38
N GLU A 42 -0.91 -4.28 -5.85
CA GLU A 42 -1.14 -3.99 -7.27
C GLU A 42 -0.17 -2.91 -7.79
N LEU A 43 0.12 -1.89 -6.98
CA LEU A 43 1.09 -0.84 -7.30
C LEU A 43 2.52 -1.36 -7.24
N ASN A 44 2.89 -2.16 -6.25
CA ASN A 44 4.21 -2.77 -6.16
C ASN A 44 4.51 -3.68 -7.36
N GLN A 45 3.52 -4.45 -7.81
CA GLN A 45 3.63 -5.25 -9.04
C GLN A 45 3.87 -4.34 -10.26
N SER A 46 3.12 -3.25 -10.37
CA SER A 46 3.26 -2.29 -11.48
C SER A 46 4.62 -1.57 -11.45
N ASN A 47 5.10 -1.18 -10.28
CA ASN A 47 6.41 -0.56 -10.08
C ASN A 47 7.56 -1.52 -10.42
N THR A 48 7.42 -2.79 -10.04
CA THR A 48 8.39 -3.84 -10.41
C THR A 48 8.45 -4.00 -11.92
N TYR A 49 7.30 -3.98 -12.60
CA TYR A 49 7.26 -4.00 -14.07
C TYR A 49 7.96 -2.78 -14.68
N TYR A 50 7.70 -1.57 -14.18
CA TYR A 50 8.36 -0.37 -14.70
C TYR A 50 9.88 -0.41 -14.52
N LEU A 51 10.36 -0.94 -13.39
CA LEU A 51 11.78 -1.09 -13.11
C LEU A 51 12.42 -2.13 -14.05
N GLN A 52 11.81 -3.31 -14.21
CA GLN A 52 12.33 -4.39 -15.05
C GLN A 52 12.34 -4.06 -16.55
N LYS A 53 11.52 -3.09 -16.97
CA LYS A 53 11.42 -2.63 -18.36
C LYS A 53 12.18 -1.33 -18.61
N ASP A 54 12.96 -0.85 -17.64
CA ASP A 54 13.70 0.42 -17.70
C ASP A 54 12.80 1.63 -18.05
N ILE A 55 11.54 1.60 -17.61
CA ILE A 55 10.56 2.67 -17.84
C ILE A 55 10.68 3.74 -16.75
N ALA A 56 10.71 3.32 -15.48
CA ALA A 56 10.79 4.22 -14.32
C ALA A 56 11.38 3.48 -13.11
N VAL A 57 12.00 4.23 -12.20
CA VAL A 57 12.56 3.71 -10.95
C VAL A 57 11.75 4.27 -9.79
N ILE A 58 10.79 3.49 -9.29
CA ILE A 58 9.80 3.93 -8.30
C ILE A 58 9.69 2.87 -7.20
N HIS A 59 9.77 3.30 -5.95
CA HIS A 59 9.74 2.40 -4.80
C HIS A 59 8.78 2.89 -3.71
N LYS A 60 8.26 1.94 -2.94
CA LYS A 60 7.60 2.22 -1.68
C LYS A 60 8.66 2.45 -0.60
N LYS A 61 8.50 3.49 0.20
CA LYS A 61 9.32 3.76 1.38
C LYS A 61 8.96 2.72 2.46
N PRO A 62 9.96 2.15 3.15
CA PRO A 62 9.72 1.21 4.24
C PRO A 62 9.03 1.92 5.41
N VAL A 63 8.30 1.14 6.21
CA VAL A 63 7.63 1.66 7.41
C VAL A 63 8.70 2.19 8.38
N PRO A 64 8.61 3.46 8.82
CA PRO A 64 9.62 4.04 9.68
C PRO A 64 9.53 3.43 11.09
N ILE A 65 10.64 2.82 11.53
CA ILE A 65 10.79 2.23 12.86
C ILE A 65 11.98 2.86 13.58
N GLN A 66 11.84 3.04 14.90
CA GLN A 66 12.94 3.34 15.80
C GLN A 66 13.45 2.04 16.39
N ILE A 67 14.65 1.63 16.00
CA ILE A 67 15.30 0.46 16.58
C ILE A 67 15.91 0.87 17.93
N VAL A 68 15.56 0.14 18.99
CA VAL A 68 16.05 0.39 20.35
C VAL A 68 17.07 -0.66 20.77
N GLN A 69 16.80 -1.93 20.47
CA GLN A 69 17.71 -3.01 20.82
C GLN A 69 17.94 -3.94 19.63
N VAL A 70 19.22 -4.26 19.38
CA VAL A 70 19.66 -5.23 18.37
C VAL A 70 20.55 -6.27 19.02
N SER A 71 20.38 -7.52 18.63
CA SER A 71 21.22 -8.66 19.03
C SER A 71 21.95 -9.22 17.80
N TYR A 72 23.21 -9.62 17.99
CA TYR A 72 24.07 -10.16 16.94
C TYR A 72 24.49 -11.59 17.29
N PRO A 73 23.66 -12.61 17.03
CA PRO A 73 23.97 -13.99 17.40
C PRO A 73 25.17 -14.55 16.61
N LYS A 74 25.44 -14.05 15.40
CA LYS A 74 26.57 -14.42 14.53
C LYS A 74 26.98 -13.21 13.69
N ARG A 75 28.22 -13.19 13.15
CA ARG A 75 28.72 -12.06 12.32
C ARG A 75 27.86 -11.73 11.10
N SER A 76 27.09 -12.68 10.57
CA SER A 76 26.24 -12.51 9.39
C SER A 76 24.78 -12.19 9.70
N ALA A 77 24.41 -12.04 10.98
CA ALA A 77 23.02 -11.90 11.38
C ALA A 77 22.83 -10.81 12.44
N ALA A 78 21.90 -9.90 12.19
CA ALA A 78 21.41 -8.92 13.14
C ALA A 78 19.92 -9.17 13.36
N VAL A 79 19.49 -9.19 14.63
CA VAL A 79 18.10 -9.39 15.02
C VAL A 79 17.64 -8.19 15.82
N ILE A 80 16.67 -7.46 15.29
CA ILE A 80 15.99 -6.39 16.03
C ILE A 80 15.18 -7.05 17.15
N LYS A 81 15.49 -6.72 18.40
CA LYS A 81 14.82 -7.24 19.60
C LYS A 81 13.72 -6.33 20.09
N GLU A 82 13.91 -5.02 19.93
CA GLU A 82 12.94 -4.00 20.33
C GLU A 82 12.96 -2.85 19.33
N ALA A 83 11.77 -2.46 18.87
CA ALA A 83 11.59 -1.29 18.04
C ALA A 83 10.20 -0.67 18.25
N TYR A 84 10.11 0.63 18.05
CA TYR A 84 8.86 1.40 18.11
C TYR A 84 8.53 1.95 16.72
N PHE A 85 7.25 1.93 16.34
CA PHE A 85 6.82 2.61 15.11
C PHE A 85 6.99 4.12 15.27
N LYS A 86 7.52 4.78 14.24
CA LYS A 86 7.51 6.23 14.14
C LYS A 86 6.36 6.68 13.24
N GLN A 87 5.87 7.88 13.48
CA GLN A 87 5.00 8.54 12.52
C GLN A 87 5.81 8.83 11.25
N SER A 88 5.29 8.45 10.08
CA SER A 88 5.89 8.86 8.80
C SER A 88 5.82 10.37 8.66
N SER A 89 6.85 10.99 8.09
CA SER A 89 6.86 12.43 7.78
C SER A 89 6.59 12.70 6.31
N THR A 90 6.58 11.66 5.48
CA THR A 90 6.44 11.75 4.02
C THR A 90 5.33 10.83 3.50
N THR A 91 5.04 10.95 2.22
CA THR A 91 4.26 9.99 1.42
C THR A 91 4.96 8.63 1.27
N ASP A 92 4.18 7.61 0.90
CA ASP A 92 4.64 6.23 0.82
C ASP A 92 5.44 5.89 -0.43
N TYR A 93 5.26 6.57 -1.58
CA TYR A 93 5.96 6.23 -2.83
C TYR A 93 6.72 7.41 -3.41
N ASN A 94 7.92 7.15 -3.93
CA ASN A 94 8.64 8.12 -4.74
C ASN A 94 9.57 7.43 -5.75
N GLY A 95 10.08 8.23 -6.69
CA GLY A 95 10.96 7.73 -7.72
C GLY A 95 11.31 8.74 -8.80
N VAL A 96 11.87 8.24 -9.89
CA VAL A 96 12.25 9.02 -11.06
C VAL A 96 11.62 8.44 -12.32
N TYR A 97 11.06 9.32 -13.15
CA TYR A 97 10.52 8.98 -14.46
C TYR A 97 10.86 10.09 -15.45
N LYS A 98 11.57 9.76 -16.54
CA LYS A 98 12.00 10.73 -17.57
C LYS A 98 12.73 11.97 -17.01
N GLY A 99 13.51 11.80 -15.94
CA GLY A 99 14.21 12.90 -15.26
C GLY A 99 13.38 13.71 -14.26
N TYR A 100 12.07 13.46 -14.17
CA TYR A 100 11.20 14.08 -13.19
C TYR A 100 11.16 13.28 -11.88
N TYR A 101 11.22 14.00 -10.76
CA TYR A 101 10.93 13.42 -9.45
C TYR A 101 9.43 13.18 -9.31
N LEU A 102 9.05 11.94 -9.05
CA LEU A 102 7.67 11.55 -8.74
C LEU A 102 7.53 11.29 -7.25
N ASP A 103 6.44 11.75 -6.65
CA ASP A 103 6.12 11.53 -5.25
C ASP A 103 4.61 11.40 -5.07
N PHE A 104 4.15 10.24 -4.62
CA PHE A 104 2.72 9.99 -4.54
C PHE A 104 2.31 9.14 -3.37
N GLU A 105 1.02 9.22 -3.08
CA GLU A 105 0.36 8.45 -2.05
C GLU A 105 -0.67 7.50 -2.67
N ALA A 106 -0.89 6.34 -2.06
CA ALA A 106 -1.90 5.38 -2.48
C ALA A 106 -2.91 5.16 -1.37
N LYS A 107 -4.19 5.46 -1.62
CA LYS A 107 -5.25 5.28 -0.63
C LYS A 107 -6.44 4.57 -1.23
N GLU A 108 -7.08 3.75 -0.42
CA GLU A 108 -8.32 3.08 -0.78
C GLU A 108 -9.45 3.50 0.14
N THR A 109 -10.68 3.49 -0.39
CA THR A 109 -11.88 3.78 0.37
C THR A 109 -13.02 2.84 0.01
N ARG A 110 -13.81 2.47 1.01
CA ARG A 110 -15.05 1.71 0.83
C ARG A 110 -16.26 2.60 0.53
N SER A 111 -16.13 3.91 0.71
CA SER A 111 -17.17 4.87 0.32
C SER A 111 -17.40 4.77 -1.18
N LYS A 112 -18.66 4.84 -1.65
CA LYS A 112 -19.00 4.73 -3.07
C LYS A 112 -19.00 6.07 -3.82
N THR A 113 -19.17 7.17 -3.08
CA THR A 113 -19.53 8.49 -3.62
C THR A 113 -18.53 9.59 -3.29
N SER A 114 -17.66 9.39 -2.30
CA SER A 114 -16.69 10.40 -1.88
C SER A 114 -15.45 9.78 -1.25
N PHE A 115 -14.34 10.51 -1.28
CA PHE A 115 -13.09 10.17 -0.65
C PHE A 115 -12.87 11.06 0.59
N PRO A 116 -12.90 10.51 1.82
CA PRO A 116 -12.66 11.28 3.04
C PRO A 116 -11.23 11.84 3.10
N LEU A 117 -11.09 13.12 3.46
CA LEU A 117 -9.77 13.74 3.65
C LEU A 117 -9.04 13.18 4.86
N SER A 118 -9.75 12.60 5.84
CA SER A 118 -9.15 11.94 7.01
C SER A 118 -8.23 10.76 6.67
N ASN A 119 -8.22 10.29 5.42
CA ASN A 119 -7.25 9.30 4.94
C ASN A 119 -5.85 9.88 4.72
N PHE A 120 -5.72 11.20 4.71
CA PHE A 120 -4.44 11.90 4.68
C PHE A 120 -4.13 12.49 6.04
N HIS A 121 -2.84 12.53 6.33
CA HIS A 121 -2.30 13.24 7.48
C HIS A 121 -1.64 14.54 7.04
N GLU A 122 -1.62 15.54 7.93
CA GLU A 122 -1.09 16.87 7.64
C GLU A 122 0.36 16.83 7.13
N HIS A 123 1.21 16.00 7.72
CA HIS A 123 2.60 15.84 7.30
C HIS A 123 2.73 15.39 5.84
N GLN A 124 1.83 14.52 5.36
CA GLN A 124 1.85 14.03 3.98
C GLN A 124 1.53 15.16 3.00
N VAL A 125 0.49 15.94 3.30
CA VAL A 125 0.08 17.07 2.46
C VAL A 125 1.16 18.15 2.46
N ASN A 126 1.75 18.47 3.62
CA ASN A 126 2.83 19.44 3.72
C ASN A 126 4.08 18.99 2.95
N HIS A 127 4.42 17.70 3.00
CA HIS A 127 5.50 17.10 2.21
C HIS A 127 5.22 17.22 0.70
N MET A 128 4.04 16.83 0.25
CA MET A 128 3.65 16.95 -1.17
C MET A 128 3.71 18.40 -1.65
N LYS A 129 3.23 19.36 -0.86
CA LYS A 129 3.35 20.80 -1.18
C LYS A 129 4.82 21.23 -1.30
N ALA A 130 5.69 20.75 -0.41
CA ALA A 130 7.11 21.06 -0.47
C ALA A 130 7.78 20.49 -1.73
N CYS A 131 7.49 19.25 -2.08
CA CYS A 131 7.97 18.62 -3.32
C CYS A 131 7.46 19.34 -4.57
N THR A 132 6.17 19.71 -4.62
CA THR A 132 5.60 20.45 -5.75
C THR A 132 6.27 21.83 -5.93
N ARG A 133 6.59 22.53 -4.84
CA ARG A 133 7.33 23.82 -4.92
C ARG A 133 8.73 23.68 -5.54
N GLN A 134 9.34 22.50 -5.47
CA GLN A 134 10.64 22.20 -6.08
C GLN A 134 10.53 21.61 -7.49
N GLY A 135 9.34 21.61 -8.10
CA GLY A 135 9.10 21.04 -9.42
C GLY A 135 8.88 19.53 -9.42
N GLY A 136 8.71 18.90 -8.25
CA GLY A 136 8.33 17.49 -8.14
C GLY A 136 6.88 17.26 -8.58
N ILE A 137 6.62 16.13 -9.22
CA ILE A 137 5.28 15.76 -9.68
C ILE A 137 4.60 14.97 -8.58
N CYS A 138 3.66 15.62 -7.91
CA CYS A 138 2.90 15.04 -6.81
C CYS A 138 1.47 14.67 -7.22
N PHE A 139 1.02 13.48 -6.80
CA PHE A 139 -0.34 13.00 -7.04
C PHE A 139 -0.77 11.96 -6.00
N THR A 140 -2.03 11.54 -6.04
CA THR A 140 -2.55 10.42 -5.24
C THR A 140 -3.22 9.43 -6.15
N ILE A 141 -2.96 8.13 -5.95
CA ILE A 141 -3.74 7.05 -6.55
C ILE A 141 -4.85 6.66 -5.56
N ILE A 142 -6.10 6.76 -6.01
CA ILE A 142 -7.29 6.52 -5.18
C ILE A 142 -8.08 5.34 -5.73
N LYS A 143 -8.26 4.29 -4.91
CA LYS A 143 -9.13 3.14 -5.22
C LYS A 143 -10.44 3.22 -4.45
N PHE A 144 -11.56 3.21 -5.17
CA PHE A 144 -12.89 3.01 -4.60
C PHE A 144 -13.17 1.51 -4.55
N SER A 145 -12.73 0.82 -3.48
CA SER A 145 -12.68 -0.65 -3.42
C SER A 145 -14.04 -1.33 -3.59
N VAL A 146 -15.15 -0.66 -3.28
CA VAL A 146 -16.49 -1.24 -3.50
C VAL A 146 -16.90 -1.19 -4.97
N THR A 147 -16.53 -0.14 -5.70
CA THR A 147 -16.83 -0.01 -7.14
C THR A 147 -15.69 -0.46 -8.04
N GLN A 148 -14.54 -0.84 -7.47
CA GLN A 148 -13.30 -1.22 -8.17
C GLN A 148 -12.83 -0.16 -9.18
N GLN A 149 -13.09 1.12 -8.88
CA GLN A 149 -12.67 2.23 -9.74
C GLN A 149 -11.40 2.86 -9.18
N LEU A 150 -10.45 3.12 -10.08
CA LEU A 150 -9.14 3.63 -9.75
C LEU A 150 -8.94 4.99 -10.43
N PHE A 151 -8.36 5.94 -9.70
CA PHE A 151 -8.13 7.29 -10.20
C PHE A 151 -6.74 7.78 -9.84
N LEU A 152 -6.14 8.57 -10.73
CA LEU A 152 -5.02 9.45 -10.43
C LEU A 152 -5.56 10.84 -10.14
N LEU A 153 -5.34 11.35 -8.93
CA LEU A 153 -5.71 12.71 -8.53
C LEU A 153 -4.45 13.60 -8.48
N PRO A 154 -4.36 14.68 -9.29
CA PRO A 154 -3.27 15.64 -9.18
C PRO A 154 -3.25 16.29 -7.78
N ALA A 155 -2.06 16.50 -7.21
CA ALA A 155 -1.95 17.02 -5.85
C ALA A 155 -2.56 18.42 -5.65
N ALA A 156 -2.60 19.25 -6.69
CA ALA A 156 -3.22 20.58 -6.63
C ALA A 156 -4.68 20.53 -6.15
N ILE A 157 -5.45 19.54 -6.61
CA ILE A 157 -6.85 19.35 -6.18
C ILE A 157 -6.91 18.94 -4.72
N LEU A 158 -6.02 18.03 -4.29
CA LEU A 158 -5.93 17.65 -2.88
C LEU A 158 -5.62 18.87 -2.00
N PHE A 159 -4.70 19.73 -2.41
CA PHE A 159 -4.32 20.92 -1.65
C PHE A 159 -5.48 21.89 -1.47
N GLU A 160 -6.25 22.14 -2.54
CA GLU A 160 -7.42 23.01 -2.48
C GLU A 160 -8.45 22.51 -1.47
N TYR A 161 -8.79 21.22 -1.52
CA TYR A 161 -9.75 20.64 -0.58
C TYR A 161 -9.20 20.59 0.85
N TRP A 162 -7.91 20.28 1.01
CA TRP A 162 -7.26 20.23 2.31
C TRP A 162 -7.23 21.59 3.01
N ASP A 163 -6.89 22.66 2.28
CA ASP A 163 -6.77 24.01 2.83
C ASP A 163 -8.14 24.65 3.11
N ASN A 164 -9.17 24.23 2.39
CA ASN A 164 -10.52 24.73 2.55
C ASN A 164 -11.35 23.96 3.59
N GLN A 165 -10.92 22.79 4.06
CA GLN A 165 -11.75 21.90 4.90
C GLN A 165 -12.18 22.49 6.24
N SER A 166 -11.41 23.46 6.78
CA SER A 166 -11.68 24.11 8.07
C SER A 166 -12.55 25.36 7.95
N LYS A 167 -12.87 25.81 6.72
CA LYS A 167 -13.74 26.97 6.49
C LYS A 167 -15.19 26.62 6.78
N THR A 168 -16.04 27.63 7.05
CA THR A 168 -17.47 27.46 7.42
C THR A 168 -18.29 26.65 6.40
N LYS A 169 -17.87 26.59 5.12
CA LYS A 169 -18.47 25.77 4.06
C LYS A 169 -17.50 24.72 3.48
N GLY A 170 -16.40 24.46 4.19
CA GLY A 170 -15.39 23.50 3.82
C GLY A 170 -15.91 22.07 3.91
N ARG A 171 -15.56 21.24 2.92
CA ARG A 171 -15.91 19.81 2.92
C ARG A 171 -14.75 19.00 3.48
N LYS A 172 -15.06 18.00 4.30
CA LYS A 172 -14.08 17.03 4.85
C LYS A 172 -13.88 15.81 3.94
N SER A 173 -14.40 15.85 2.73
CA SER A 173 -14.27 14.81 1.71
C SER A 173 -14.34 15.41 0.31
N ILE A 174 -13.70 14.72 -0.63
CA ILE A 174 -13.74 15.04 -2.06
C ILE A 174 -14.78 14.14 -2.71
N GLU A 175 -15.74 14.68 -3.43
CA GLU A 175 -16.71 13.85 -4.14
C GLU A 175 -16.05 13.05 -5.26
N LYS A 176 -16.51 11.83 -5.50
CA LYS A 176 -16.01 10.99 -6.58
C LYS A 176 -16.18 11.64 -7.95
N LYS A 177 -17.26 12.42 -8.12
CA LYS A 177 -17.48 13.19 -9.34
C LYS A 177 -16.36 14.21 -9.57
N VAL A 178 -15.97 14.96 -8.54
CA VAL A 178 -14.82 15.87 -8.60
C VAL A 178 -13.54 15.12 -8.94
N ILE A 179 -13.30 13.96 -8.32
CA ILE A 179 -12.13 13.13 -8.64
C ILE A 179 -12.16 12.66 -10.10
N ALA A 180 -13.33 12.35 -10.65
CA ALA A 180 -13.47 11.95 -12.05
C ALA A 180 -13.31 13.14 -13.01
N ASP A 181 -13.79 14.32 -12.64
CA ASP A 181 -13.76 15.53 -13.47
C ASP A 181 -12.37 16.16 -13.53
N PHE A 182 -11.64 16.19 -12.40
CA PHE A 182 -10.32 16.83 -12.29
C PHE A 182 -9.15 15.85 -12.22
N GLY A 183 -9.42 14.58 -11.92
CA GLY A 183 -8.44 13.51 -11.96
C GLY A 183 -8.48 12.74 -13.28
N TYR A 184 -7.84 11.58 -13.29
CA TYR A 184 -7.85 10.66 -14.41
C TYR A 184 -8.31 9.28 -13.97
N ALA A 185 -9.36 8.76 -14.58
CA ALA A 185 -9.74 7.37 -14.40
C ALA A 185 -8.67 6.44 -15.00
N ILE A 186 -8.17 5.51 -14.19
CA ILE A 186 -7.19 4.51 -14.58
C ILE A 186 -7.92 3.21 -14.88
N ASN A 187 -7.73 2.69 -16.10
CA ASN A 187 -8.16 1.35 -16.44
C ASN A 187 -7.05 0.35 -16.12
N TYR A 188 -7.42 -0.78 -15.51
CA TYR A 188 -6.49 -1.88 -15.29
C TYR A 188 -6.04 -2.48 -16.62
N HIS A 189 -4.78 -2.87 -16.70
CA HIS A 189 -4.19 -3.60 -17.83
C HIS A 189 -3.56 -4.92 -17.36
N VAL A 190 -3.12 -5.75 -18.30
CA VAL A 190 -2.44 -7.00 -17.97
C VAL A 190 -1.02 -6.72 -17.47
N GLN A 191 -0.27 -5.87 -18.17
CA GLN A 191 1.09 -5.48 -17.84
C GLN A 191 1.39 -4.06 -18.35
N PRO A 192 1.70 -3.07 -17.48
CA PRO A 192 1.60 -3.12 -16.02
C PRO A 192 0.13 -3.27 -15.56
N LEU A 193 -0.10 -3.73 -14.33
CA LEU A 193 -1.47 -3.90 -13.80
C LEU A 193 -2.19 -2.55 -13.65
N ILE A 194 -1.49 -1.56 -13.08
CA ILE A 194 -1.93 -0.18 -12.93
C ILE A 194 -1.03 0.71 -13.82
N PRO A 195 -1.48 1.07 -15.03
CA PRO A 195 -0.71 1.88 -15.99
C PRO A 195 -0.72 3.39 -15.64
N TYR A 196 -0.42 3.76 -14.39
CA TYR A 196 -0.55 5.16 -13.93
C TYR A 196 0.42 6.13 -14.62
N LEU A 197 1.59 5.67 -15.09
CA LEU A 197 2.58 6.55 -15.74
C LEU A 197 2.06 7.19 -17.03
N THR A 198 1.15 6.52 -17.75
CA THR A 198 0.47 7.10 -18.92
C THR A 198 -0.32 8.36 -18.58
N TYR A 199 -0.83 8.45 -17.34
CA TYR A 199 -1.56 9.61 -16.84
C TYR A 199 -0.62 10.64 -16.19
N VAL A 200 0.52 10.19 -15.64
CA VAL A 200 1.60 11.09 -15.22
C VAL A 200 2.17 11.86 -16.41
N ASP A 201 2.30 11.26 -17.59
CA ASP A 201 2.69 11.98 -18.81
C ASP A 201 1.76 13.17 -19.11
N LYS A 202 0.46 13.06 -18.78
CA LYS A 202 -0.49 14.18 -18.92
C LYS A 202 -0.29 15.28 -17.88
N LEU A 203 0.33 14.97 -16.74
CA LEU A 203 0.73 15.97 -15.74
C LEU A 203 2.01 16.69 -16.14
N ILE A 204 2.94 15.97 -16.78
CA ILE A 204 4.21 16.53 -17.28
C ILE A 204 3.97 17.52 -18.42
N ASN A 205 3.08 17.17 -19.35
CA ASN A 205 2.85 17.93 -20.58
C ASN A 205 1.83 19.09 -20.43
N LYS A 206 1.42 19.40 -19.21
CA LYS A 206 0.51 20.53 -18.90
C LYS A 206 1.32 21.78 -18.60
#